data_AF-A0A6A4M5V5-F1
#
_entry.id   AF-A0A6A4M5V5-F1
#
_cell.length_a   1.000
_cell.length_b   1.000
_cell.length_c   1.000
_cell.angle_alpha   90.00
_cell.angle_beta   90.00
_cell.angle_gamma   90.00
#
_symmetry.space_group_name_H-M   'P 1'
#
loop_
_entity.id
_entity.type
_entity.pdbx_description
1 polymer ?
#
loop_
_entity_poly.entity_id
_entity_poly.type
_entity_poly.pdbx_seq_one_letter_code
_entity_poly.pdbx_strand_id
1 'polypeptide(L)' 'MYLSPKRERFRCTKHEGFRADDYLSTECSQDFLDCITTFKRSGGKTFKGSTCSVGEVTKVMTVVIDAALLAGRYLHKP' A
#
# COMPACT_ATOMS: atom_id res chain seq x y z
N MET A 1 -23.47 1.67 15.02
CA MET A 1 -22.67 2.90 15.10
C MET A 1 -21.22 2.55 15.33
N TYR A 2 -20.40 2.47 14.27
CA TYR A 2 -18.94 2.61 14.33
C TYR A 2 -18.47 3.22 13.00
N LEU A 3 -18.99 4.40 12.67
CA LEU A 3 -18.42 5.24 11.62
C LEU A 3 -17.19 5.92 12.22
N SER A 4 -16.03 5.27 12.11
CA SER A 4 -14.76 5.90 12.47
C SER A 4 -14.54 7.13 11.58
N PRO A 5 -14.20 8.30 12.15
CA PRO A 5 -14.08 9.53 11.40
C PRO A 5 -12.98 9.42 10.35
N LYS A 6 -13.23 9.94 9.14
CA LYS A 6 -12.27 10.13 8.05
C LYS A 6 -11.13 11.08 8.47
N ARG A 7 -10.25 10.62 9.35
CA ARG A 7 -9.00 11.30 9.72
C ARG A 7 -7.87 10.54 9.01
N GLU A 8 -7.21 11.21 8.07
CA GLU A 8 -6.15 10.71 7.19
C GLU A 8 -5.06 9.95 7.97
N ARG A 9 -5.18 8.63 8.00
CA ARG A 9 -4.18 7.69 8.51
C ARG A 9 -3.72 6.83 7.35
N PHE A 10 -2.47 6.36 7.39
CA PHE A 10 -1.91 5.45 6.38
C PHE A 10 -2.83 4.23 6.17
N ARG A 11 -3.57 4.21 5.04
CA ARG A 11 -4.45 3.11 4.64
C ARG A 11 -4.30 2.89 3.14
N CYS A 12 -3.26 2.16 2.77
CA CYS A 12 -3.09 1.65 1.40
C CYS A 12 -3.72 0.27 1.19
N THR A 13 -4.68 -0.07 2.03
CA THR A 13 -5.59 -1.19 1.80
C THR A 13 -6.75 -0.71 0.91
N LYS A 14 -6.89 -1.27 -0.29
CA LYS A 14 -8.16 -1.14 -1.03
C LYS A 14 -9.23 -1.92 -0.25
N HIS A 15 -10.38 -1.28 0.00
CA HIS A 15 -11.52 -1.95 0.66
C HIS A 15 -12.30 -2.71 -0.41
N GLU A 16 -12.53 -4.01 -0.17
CA GLU A 16 -13.22 -4.98 -1.04
C GLU A 16 -12.49 -5.32 -2.36
N GLY A 17 -12.11 -6.60 -2.56
CA GLY A 17 -11.77 -7.12 -3.89
C GLY A 17 -10.35 -7.69 -4.09
N PHE A 18 -9.50 -7.74 -3.07
CA PHE A 18 -8.28 -8.57 -3.17
C PHE A 18 -8.69 -10.02 -3.42
N ARG A 19 -8.24 -10.60 -4.53
CA ARG A 19 -8.03 -12.05 -4.60
C ARG A 19 -6.97 -12.37 -3.55
N ALA A 20 -7.43 -12.68 -2.34
CA ALA A 20 -6.63 -12.68 -1.12
C ALA A 20 -5.45 -13.68 -1.15
N ASP A 21 -5.41 -14.54 -2.15
CA ASP A 21 -4.41 -15.55 -2.41
C ASP A 21 -3.27 -15.09 -3.34
N ASP A 22 -3.48 -14.09 -4.20
CA ASP A 22 -2.46 -13.64 -5.16
C ASP A 22 -1.69 -12.40 -4.66
N TYR A 23 -0.66 -12.67 -3.86
CA TYR A 23 0.27 -11.65 -3.37
C TYR A 23 1.18 -11.05 -4.46
N LEU A 24 1.14 -11.58 -5.69
CA LEU A 24 1.84 -11.06 -6.87
C LEU A 24 0.90 -10.41 -7.88
N SER A 25 -0.36 -10.16 -7.49
CA SER A 25 -1.31 -9.46 -8.34
C SER A 25 -0.73 -8.11 -8.77
N THR A 26 -0.58 -7.93 -10.08
CA THR A 26 -0.01 -6.72 -10.66
C THR A 26 -0.93 -5.52 -10.46
N GLU A 27 -2.25 -5.75 -10.47
CA GLU A 27 -3.26 -4.72 -10.18
C GLU A 27 -3.12 -4.24 -8.73
N CYS A 28 -3.13 -5.18 -7.78
CA CYS A 28 -3.04 -4.83 -6.36
C CYS A 28 -1.70 -4.17 -6.01
N SER A 29 -0.60 -4.64 -6.61
CA SER A 29 0.72 -4.05 -6.40
C SER A 29 0.80 -2.63 -6.97
N GLN A 30 0.26 -2.38 -8.16
CA GLN A 30 0.22 -1.04 -8.77
C GLN A 30 -0.64 -0.08 -7.96
N ASP A 31 -1.85 -0.50 -7.57
CA ASP A 31 -2.75 0.30 -6.74
C ASP A 31 -2.12 0.70 -5.40
N PHE A 32 -1.37 -0.22 -4.80
CA PHE A 32 -0.68 0.04 -3.54
C PHE A 32 0.44 1.10 -3.70
N LEU A 33 1.21 1.05 -4.79
CA LEU A 33 2.24 2.05 -5.11
C LEU A 33 1.61 3.44 -5.36
N ASP A 34 0.49 3.49 -6.07
CA ASP A 34 -0.25 4.72 -6.33
C ASP A 34 -0.83 5.31 -5.04
N CYS A 35 -1.29 4.44 -4.13
CA CYS A 35 -1.69 4.86 -2.80
C CYS A 35 -0.52 5.45 -2.00
N ILE A 36 0.64 4.80 -1.94
CA ILE A 36 1.81 5.34 -1.22
C ILE A 36 2.18 6.72 -1.79
N THR A 37 2.16 6.85 -3.12
CA THR A 37 2.45 8.12 -3.80
C THR A 37 1.46 9.21 -3.38
N THR A 38 0.17 8.90 -3.37
CA THR A 38 -0.89 9.82 -2.95
C THR A 38 -0.78 10.19 -1.47
N PHE A 39 -0.52 9.20 -0.61
CA PHE A 39 -0.33 9.39 0.82
C PHE A 39 0.88 10.29 1.12
N LYS A 40 1.99 10.11 0.41
CA LYS A 40 3.17 11.00 0.55
C LYS A 40 2.83 12.42 0.09
N ARG A 41 2.12 12.56 -1.03
CA ARG A 41 1.71 13.87 -1.57
C ARG A 41 0.74 14.62 -0.66
N SER A 42 -0.11 13.92 0.09
CA SER A 42 -1.06 14.54 1.03
C SER A 42 -0.43 14.94 2.38
N GLY A 43 0.89 14.76 2.57
CA GLY A 43 1.54 14.99 3.86
C GLY A 43 1.14 13.93 4.89
N GLY A 44 0.92 12.70 4.42
CA GLY A 44 0.38 11.58 5.18
C GLY A 44 0.95 11.42 6.58
N LYS A 45 0.05 11.29 7.57
CA LYS A 45 0.40 11.20 8.99
C LYS A 45 0.35 9.75 9.47
N THR A 46 1.27 9.42 10.36
CA THR A 46 1.19 8.16 11.11
C THR A 46 0.17 8.27 12.25
N PHE A 47 -0.18 7.13 12.84
CA PHE A 47 -1.03 7.08 14.02
C PHE A 47 -0.21 7.37 15.29
N LYS A 48 -0.90 7.88 16.33
CA LYS A 48 -0.27 8.18 17.62
C LYS A 48 0.31 6.90 18.22
N GLY A 49 1.57 6.95 18.66
CA GLY A 49 2.28 5.81 19.24
C GLY A 49 3.12 5.01 18.23
N SER A 50 3.05 5.34 16.94
CA SER A 50 3.99 4.81 15.95
C SER A 50 5.41 5.28 16.27
N THR A 51 6.32 4.33 16.45
CA THR A 51 7.76 4.58 16.58
C THR A 51 8.47 4.60 15.22
N CYS A 52 7.80 4.13 14.17
CA CYS A 52 8.37 4.07 12.83
C CYS A 52 8.31 5.43 12.12
N SER A 53 9.38 5.75 11.38
CA SER A 53 9.40 6.89 10.48
C SER A 53 8.50 6.63 9.26
N VAL A 54 7.57 7.55 8.98
CA VAL A 54 6.68 7.47 7.83
C VAL A 54 7.47 7.37 6.51
N GLY A 55 8.54 8.16 6.39
CA GLY A 55 9.37 8.16 5.18
C GLY A 55 10.11 6.84 4.99
N GLU A 56 10.60 6.24 6.08
CA GLU A 56 11.31 4.97 6.04
C GLU A 56 10.36 3.81 5.70
N VAL A 57 9.22 3.73 6.39
CA VAL A 57 8.23 2.67 6.17
C VAL A 57 7.71 2.72 4.73
N THR A 58 7.34 3.91 4.23
CA THR A 58 6.87 4.05 2.85
C THR A 58 7.95 3.67 1.85
N LYS A 59 9.22 4.00 2.10
CA LYS A 59 10.33 3.60 1.23
C LYS A 59 10.53 2.08 1.20
N VAL A 60 10.57 1.43 2.35
CA VAL A 60 10.71 -0.04 2.44
C VAL A 60 9.54 -0.73 1.73
N MET A 61 8.32 -0.25 1.96
CA MET A 61 7.13 -0.78 1.30
C MET A 61 7.18 -0.60 -0.22
N THR A 62 7.57 0.58 -0.72
CA THR A 62 7.73 0.81 -2.17
C THR A 62 8.68 -0.22 -2.79
N VAL A 63 9.85 -0.45 -2.19
CA VAL A 63 10.83 -1.42 -2.72
C VAL A 63 10.27 -2.84 -2.78
N VAL A 64 9.61 -3.30 -1.73
CA VAL A 64 9.04 -4.65 -1.68
C VAL A 64 7.92 -4.83 -2.70
N ILE A 65 7.05 -3.82 -2.84
CA ILE A 65 5.90 -3.90 -3.75
C ILE A 65 6.32 -3.71 -5.22
N ASP A 66 7.32 -2.88 -5.50
CA ASP A 66 7.93 -2.81 -6.84
C ASP A 66 8.49 -4.18 -7.26
N ALA A 67 9.15 -4.89 -6.34
CA ALA A 67 9.64 -6.25 -6.59
C ALA A 67 8.49 -7.25 -6.82
N ALA A 68 7.41 -7.18 -6.03
CA ALA A 68 6.22 -8.01 -6.23
C ALA A 68 5.53 -7.73 -7.58
N LEU A 69 5.43 -6.45 -7.97
CA LEU A 69 4.89 -6.05 -9.28
C LEU A 69 5.73 -6.60 -10.43
N LEU A 70 7.06 -6.53 -10.31
CA LEU A 70 7.98 -7.10 -11.30
C LEU A 70 7.84 -8.63 -11.38
N ALA A 71 7.82 -9.30 -10.23
CA ALA A 71 7.64 -10.76 -10.15
C ALA A 71 6.29 -11.19 -10.72
N GLY A 72 5.20 -10.50 -10.39
CA GLY A 72 3.87 -10.75 -10.96
C GLY A 72 3.84 -10.60 -12.48
N ARG A 73 4.50 -9.57 -13.04
CA ARG A 73 4.63 -9.39 -14.50
C ARG A 73 5.45 -10.48 -15.18
N TYR A 74 6.33 -11.16 -14.44
CA TYR A 74 7.16 -12.24 -14.99
C TYR A 74 6.51 -13.62 -14.84
N LEU A 75 5.91 -13.90 -13.68
CA LEU A 75 5.33 -15.20 -13.34
C LEU A 75 3.90 -15.39 -13.82
N HIS A 76 3.13 -14.31 -14.06
CA HIS A 76 1.83 -14.39 -14.75
C HIS A 76 1.95 -14.44 -16.28
N LYS A 77 3.17 -14.54 -16.83
CA LYS A 77 3.35 -14.89 -18.24
C LYS A 77 3.13 -16.41 -18.39
N PRO A 78 2.34 -16.86 -19.38
CA PRO A 78 2.17 -18.28 -19.65
C PRO A 78 3.49 -18.96 -20.04
#